data_AF-A0A7G8H1B4-F1
#
_entry.id   AF-A0A7G8H1B4-F1
#
_cell.length_a   1.000
_cell.length_b   1.000
_cell.length_c   1.000
_cell.angle_alpha   90.00
_cell.angle_beta   90.00
_cell.angle_gamma   90.00
#
_symmetry.space_group_name_H-M   'P 1'
#
loop_
_entity.id
_entity.type
_entity.pdbx_description
1 polymer ?
#
loop_
_entity_poly.entity_id
_entity_poly.type
_entity_poly.pdbx_seq_one_letter_code
_entity_poly.pdbx_strand_id
1 'polypeptide(L)' 'MTTEIRNWAVVAAAMEAQGATNSEMYRRAKALAEGNPDPKPTSYPAAPLSISAA' A
#
# COMPACT_ATOMS: atom_id res chain seq x y z
N MET A 1 10.77 -2.08 -10.85
CA MET A 1 10.22 -2.50 -9.54
C MET A 1 10.97 -1.78 -8.43
N THR A 2 10.32 -0.88 -7.69
CA THR A 2 10.93 -0.03 -6.66
C THR A 2 11.08 -0.79 -5.33
N THR A 3 11.90 -0.27 -4.41
CA THR A 3 12.03 -0.82 -3.05
C THR A 3 10.70 -0.78 -2.30
N GLU A 4 9.89 0.26 -2.51
CA GLU A 4 8.57 0.40 -1.90
C GLU A 4 7.63 -0.73 -2.34
N ILE A 5 7.55 -1.03 -3.63
CA ILE A 5 6.75 -2.15 -4.16
C ILE A 5 7.19 -3.49 -3.54
N ARG A 6 8.50 -3.71 -3.39
CA ARG A 6 9.04 -4.94 -2.75
C ARG A 6 8.64 -5.03 -1.28
N ASN A 7 8.71 -3.94 -0.53
CA ASN A 7 8.35 -3.91 0.88
C ASN A 7 6.86 -4.23 1.07
N TRP A 8 5.99 -3.65 0.24
CA TRP A 8 4.56 -3.94 0.27
C TRP A 8 4.24 -5.38 -0.13
N ALA A 9 4.98 -5.97 -1.06
CA ALA A 9 4.85 -7.39 -1.39
C ALA A 9 5.18 -8.31 -0.20
N VAL A 10 6.23 -7.99 0.58
CA VAL A 10 6.57 -8.73 1.81
C VAL A 10 5.48 -8.60 2.86
N VAL A 11 4.94 -7.40 3.06
CA VAL A 11 3.84 -7.16 4.00
C VAL A 11 2.59 -7.94 3.57
N ALA A 12 2.20 -7.86 2.30
CA ALA A 12 1.05 -8.59 1.78
C ALA A 12 1.22 -10.11 1.97
N ALA A 13 2.39 -10.67 1.64
CA ALA A 13 2.67 -12.08 1.82
C ALA A 13 2.62 -12.53 3.30
N ALA A 14 3.14 -11.72 4.22
CA ALA A 14 3.05 -12.01 5.66
C ALA A 14 1.59 -12.00 6.14
N MET A 15 0.78 -11.07 5.63
CA MET A 15 -0.65 -11.00 5.95
C MET A 15 -1.45 -12.17 5.36
N GLU A 16 -1.10 -12.66 4.16
CA GLU A 16 -1.69 -13.88 3.59
C GLU A 16 -1.36 -15.10 4.44
N ALA A 17 -0.11 -15.25 4.87
CA ALA A 17 0.32 -16.36 5.73
C ALA A 17 -0.40 -16.38 7.08
N GLN A 18 -0.80 -15.21 7.59
CA GLN A 18 -1.59 -15.06 8.82
C GLN A 18 -3.10 -15.21 8.60
N GLY A 19 -3.58 -15.35 7.36
CA GLY A 19 -5.01 -15.37 7.03
C GLY A 19 -5.70 -14.02 7.17
N ALA A 20 -4.95 -12.91 7.28
CA ALA A 20 -5.47 -11.55 7.46
C ALA A 20 -5.96 -10.90 6.14
N THR A 21 -6.41 -11.71 5.18
CA THR A 21 -6.76 -11.30 3.82
C THR A 21 -8.05 -10.49 3.72
N ASN A 22 -8.88 -10.51 4.77
CA ASN A 22 -10.11 -9.72 4.83
C ASN A 22 -9.88 -8.29 5.37
N SER A 23 -8.69 -7.99 5.90
CA SER A 23 -8.37 -6.68 6.47
C SER A 23 -8.22 -5.60 5.39
N GLU A 24 -8.60 -4.36 5.72
CA GLU A 24 -8.36 -3.21 4.83
C GLU A 24 -6.87 -2.98 4.58
N MET A 25 -6.04 -3.24 5.58
CA MET A 25 -4.59 -3.13 5.47
C MET A 25 -4.01 -4.11 4.44
N TYR A 26 -4.54 -5.34 4.36
CA TYR A 26 -4.12 -6.29 3.32
C TYR A 26 -4.50 -5.80 1.91
N ARG A 27 -5.71 -5.26 1.74
CA ARG A 27 -6.14 -4.70 0.44
C ARG A 27 -5.24 -3.55 -0.01
N ARG A 28 -4.82 -2.69 0.93
CA ARG A 28 -3.87 -1.60 0.67
C ARG A 28 -2.48 -2.13 0.32
N ALA A 29 -1.94 -3.05 1.13
CA ALA A 29 -0.63 -3.65 0.91
C ALA A 29 -0.55 -4.37 -0.45
N LYS A 30 -1.62 -5.08 -0.84
CA LYS A 30 -1.70 -5.75 -2.14
C LYS A 30 -1.72 -4.76 -3.30
N ALA A 31 -2.53 -3.71 -3.23
CA ALA A 31 -2.57 -2.67 -4.25
C ALA A 31 -1.19 -2.00 -4.43
N LEU A 32 -0.53 -1.65 -3.33
CA LEU A 32 0.80 -1.03 -3.36
C LEU A 32 1.90 -1.99 -3.86
N ALA A 33 1.77 -3.30 -3.56
CA ALA A 33 2.65 -4.35 -4.09
C ALA A 33 2.48 -4.56 -5.60
N GLU A 34 1.31 -4.26 -6.15
CA GLU A 34 1.03 -4.26 -7.58
C GLU A 34 1.46 -2.94 -8.26
N GLY A 35 1.92 -1.95 -7.49
CA GLY A 35 2.30 -0.62 -7.97
C GLY A 35 1.12 0.33 -8.16
N ASN A 36 -0.06 -0.03 -7.65
CA ASN A 36 -1.24 0.84 -7.67
C ASN A 36 -1.19 1.85 -6.52
N PRO A 37 -1.81 3.04 -6.69
CA PRO A 37 -1.98 3.98 -5.59
C PRO A 37 -2.85 3.38 -4.46
N ASP A 38 -2.68 3.91 -3.25
CA ASP A 38 -3.44 3.46 -2.10
C ASP A 38 -4.97 3.60 -2.35
N PRO A 39 -5.74 2.50 -2.28
CA PRO A 39 -7.17 2.52 -2.58
C PRO A 39 -8.01 3.26 -1.53
N LYS A 40 -7.43 3.62 -0.37
CA LYS A 40 -8.07 4.40 0.68
C LYS A 40 -7.07 5.41 1.26
N PRO A 41 -6.85 6.54 0.57
CA PRO A 41 -5.97 7.59 1.08
C PRO A 41 -6.44 8.02 2.49
N THR A 42 -5.51 8.18 3.43
CA THR A 42 -5.77 8.58 4.83
C THR A 42 -6.24 10.03 4.96
N SER A 43 -6.43 10.72 3.83
CA SER A 43 -6.97 12.07 3.72
C SER A 43 -8.06 12.06 2.65
N TYR A 44 -9.22 12.65 2.97
CA TYR A 44 -10.25 12.99 1.98
C TYR A 44 -10.51 14.51 2.06
N PRO A 45 -10.23 15.28 1.00
CA PRO A 45 -9.68 14.85 -0.29
C PRO A 45 -8.26 14.27 -0.14
N ALA A 46 -7.87 13.39 -1.07
CA ALA A 46 -6.52 12.84 -1.10
C ALA A 46 -5.51 13.98 -1.02
N ALA A 47 -4.65 13.98 0.00
CA ALA A 47 -3.63 15.00 0.12
C ALA A 47 -2.84 15.06 -1.19
N PRO A 48 -2.61 16.25 -1.77
CA PRO A 48 -1.74 16.37 -2.93
C PRO A 48 -0.39 15.76 -2.56
N LEU A 49 0.20 15.02 -3.50
CA LEU A 49 1.55 14.47 -3.36
C LEU A 49 2.50 15.64 -3.08
N SER A 50 2.71 15.95 -1.81
CA SER A 50 3.52 17.08 -1.37
C SER A 50 4.98 16.66 -1.47
N ILE A 51 5.47 16.61 -2.70
CA ILE A 51 6.87 16.82 -2.99
C ILE A 51 7.06 18.34 -2.93
N SER A 52 7.43 18.85 -1.75
CA SER A 52 8.15 20.12 -1.70
C SER A 52 9.39 19.93 -2.56
N ALA A 53 9.36 20.49 -3.77
CA ALA A 53 10.54 20.67 -4.58
C ALA A 53 11.56 21.43 -3.72
N ALA A 54 12.66 20.78 -3.40
CA ALA A 54 13.86 21.38 -2.87
C ALA A 54 14.92 21.37 -3.97
#